data_AF-A0A6I6UPC6-F1
#
_entry.id   AF-A0A6I6UPC6-F1
#
_cell.length_a   1.000
_cell.length_b   1.000
_cell.length_c   1.000
_cell.angle_alpha   90.00
_cell.angle_beta   90.00
_cell.angle_gamma   90.00
#
_symmetry.space_group_name_H-M   'P 1'
#
loop_
_entity.id
_entity.type
_entity.pdbx_description
1 polymer ?
#
loop_
_entity_poly.entity_id
_entity_poly.type
_entity_poly.pdbx_seq_one_letter_code
_entity_poly.pdbx_strand_id
1 'polypeptide(L)'
;MMNKPLESIFFLSVWIGKWIGKRIGRGLKGLISFVLIFTLLLSILTDMIGSPFIDQLFYFFNTYLLLGMFYVYAYDWKSSKK
;
A
#
# COMPACT_ATOMS: atom_id res chain seq x y z
N MET A 1 13.27 -15.66 -6.01
CA MET A 1 12.04 -16.35 -6.48
C MET A 1 10.87 -15.71 -5.75
N MET A 2 9.90 -15.16 -6.47
CA MET A 2 8.78 -14.42 -5.89
C MET A 2 7.71 -15.42 -5.42
N ASN A 3 7.26 -15.31 -4.16
CA ASN A 3 6.23 -16.20 -3.61
C ASN A 3 4.87 -15.83 -4.20
N LYS A 4 4.44 -16.55 -5.25
CA LYS A 4 3.11 -16.42 -5.90
C LYS A 4 1.92 -16.28 -4.94
N PRO A 5 1.86 -16.96 -3.77
CA PRO A 5 0.75 -16.78 -2.82
C PRO A 5 0.71 -15.37 -2.20
N LEU A 6 1.87 -14.80 -1.87
CA LEU A 6 1.97 -13.48 -1.26
C LEU A 6 1.63 -12.37 -2.25
N GLU A 7 1.99 -12.54 -3.54
CA GLU A 7 1.59 -11.60 -4.59
C GLU A 7 0.06 -11.62 -4.82
N SER A 8 -0.59 -12.77 -4.66
CA SER A 8 -2.06 -12.86 -4.72
C SER A 8 -2.73 -12.20 -3.51
N ILE A 9 -2.19 -12.39 -2.30
CA ILE A 9 -2.74 -11.78 -1.08
C ILE A 9 -2.57 -10.26 -1.13
N PHE A 10 -1.39 -9.77 -1.52
CA PHE A 10 -1.08 -8.34 -1.59
C PHE A 10 -1.26 -7.74 -2.98
N PHE A 11 -2.08 -8.35 -3.84
CA PHE A 11 -2.27 -7.93 -5.24
C PHE A 11 -2.52 -6.43 -5.35
N LEU A 12 -3.41 -5.89 -4.50
CA LEU A 12 -3.77 -4.49 -4.52
C LEU A 12 -2.55 -3.62 -4.23
N SER A 13 -1.85 -3.91 -3.14
CA SER A 13 -0.63 -3.19 -2.75
C SER A 13 0.46 -3.28 -3.81
N VAL A 14 0.61 -4.43 -4.47
CA VAL A 14 1.55 -4.64 -5.59
C VAL A 14 1.16 -3.79 -6.80
N TRP A 15 -0.12 -3.76 -7.16
CA TRP A 15 -0.61 -2.95 -8.27
C TRP A 15 -0.37 -1.45 -8.03
N ILE A 16 -0.70 -0.98 -6.83
CA ILE A 16 -0.48 0.40 -6.41
C ILE A 16 1.01 0.73 -6.34
N GLY A 17 1.81 -0.18 -5.80
CA GLY A 17 3.27 -0.10 -5.77
C GLY A 17 3.89 0.01 -7.17
N LYS A 18 3.40 -0.75 -8.14
CA LYS A 18 3.84 -0.64 -9.55
C LYS A 18 3.43 0.70 -10.15
N TRP A 19 2.22 1.18 -9.85
CA TRP A 19 1.73 2.48 -10.34
C TRP A 19 2.55 3.66 -9.78
N ILE A 20 2.76 3.69 -8.47
CA ILE A 20 3.57 4.70 -7.78
C ILE A 20 5.03 4.62 -8.23
N GLY A 21 5.59 3.42 -8.35
CA GLY A 21 6.95 3.22 -8.84
C GLY A 21 7.15 3.78 -10.25
N LYS A 22 6.14 3.71 -11.12
CA LYS A 22 6.17 4.29 -12.47
C LYS A 22 5.95 5.81 -12.51
N ARG A 23 5.11 6.37 -11.63
CA ARG A 23 4.69 7.78 -11.67
C ARG A 23 5.54 8.71 -10.80
N ILE A 24 5.91 8.26 -9.61
CA ILE A 24 6.56 9.07 -8.57
C ILE A 24 8.03 8.64 -8.39
N GLY A 25 8.28 7.34 -8.55
CA GLY A 25 9.60 6.74 -8.44
C GLY A 25 9.68 5.73 -7.29
N ARG A 26 10.64 4.82 -7.40
CA ARG A 26 10.89 3.74 -6.43
C ARG A 26 11.69 4.24 -5.23
N GLY A 27 11.65 3.50 -4.13
CA GLY A 27 12.41 3.80 -2.91
C GLY A 27 11.67 4.74 -1.98
N LEU A 28 12.40 5.55 -1.19
CA LEU A 28 11.82 6.37 -0.12
C LEU A 28 10.74 7.35 -0.62
N LYS A 29 10.92 7.94 -1.82
CA LYS A 29 9.95 8.89 -2.41
C LYS A 29 8.60 8.22 -2.68
N GLY A 30 8.60 7.06 -3.35
CA GLY A 30 7.39 6.29 -3.58
C GLY A 30 6.77 5.77 -2.28
N LEU A 31 7.60 5.46 -1.29
CA LEU A 31 7.18 5.00 0.03
C LEU A 31 6.34 6.09 0.74
N ILE A 32 6.89 7.31 0.80
CA ILE A 32 6.20 8.47 1.39
C ILE A 32 4.91 8.78 0.64
N SER A 33 4.93 8.76 -0.70
CA SER A 33 3.73 9.03 -1.49
C SER A 33 2.66 7.96 -1.33
N PHE A 34 3.03 6.68 -1.17
CA PHE A 34 2.09 5.61 -0.87
C PHE A 34 1.37 5.91 0.45
N VAL A 35 2.10 6.18 1.52
CA VAL A 35 1.52 6.49 2.83
C VAL A 35 0.61 7.72 2.75
N LEU A 36 1.07 8.81 2.12
CA LEU A 36 0.28 10.05 2.03
C LEU A 36 -1.04 9.85 1.29
N ILE A 37 -1.02 9.17 0.13
CA ILE A 37 -2.23 8.92 -0.66
C ILE A 37 -3.22 8.09 0.16
N PHE A 38 -2.74 7.05 0.85
CA PHE A 38 -3.61 6.19 1.65
C PHE A 38 -4.17 6.86 2.88
N THR A 39 -3.34 7.57 3.64
CA THR A 39 -3.79 8.29 4.83
C THR A 39 -4.82 9.35 4.47
N LEU A 40 -4.62 10.07 3.36
CA LEU A 40 -5.58 11.07 2.89
C LEU A 40 -6.91 10.42 2.49
N LEU A 41 -6.86 9.33 1.71
CA LEU A 41 -8.05 8.58 1.31
C LEU A 41 -8.83 8.06 2.53
N LEU A 42 -8.11 7.52 3.52
CA LEU A 42 -8.70 7.00 4.76
C LEU A 42 -9.41 8.12 5.54
N SER A 43 -8.75 9.27 5.70
CA SER A 43 -9.31 10.41 6.43
C SER A 43 -10.62 10.88 5.82
N ILE A 44 -10.65 11.04 4.49
CA ILE A 44 -11.87 11.48 3.78
C ILE A 44 -13.00 10.48 3.98
N LEU A 45 -12.72 9.18 3.87
CA LEU A 45 -13.75 8.15 4.00
C LEU A 45 -14.25 8.01 5.44
N THR A 46 -13.36 8.12 6.43
CA THR A 46 -13.71 8.13 7.86
C THR A 46 -14.61 9.33 8.18
N ASP A 47 -14.22 10.53 7.73
CA ASP A 47 -14.98 11.77 7.96
C ASP A 47 -16.36 11.74 7.30
N MET A 48 -16.50 11.10 6.13
CA MET A 48 -17.77 11.00 5.42
C MET A 48 -18.76 10.02 6.06
N ILE A 49 -18.27 8.99 6.76
CA ILE A 49 -19.11 7.88 7.22
C ILE A 49 -19.43 7.99 8.72
N GLY A 50 -18.50 8.49 9.54
CA GLY A 50 -18.74 8.79 10.96
C GLY A 50 -19.22 7.58 11.79
N SER A 51 -18.70 6.37 11.50
CA SER A 51 -19.10 5.14 12.19
C SER A 51 -17.91 4.39 12.80
N PRO A 52 -17.96 4.01 14.08
CA PRO A 52 -16.87 3.28 14.73
C PRO A 52 -16.62 1.88 14.13
N PHE A 53 -17.64 1.27 13.50
CA PHE A 53 -17.46 0.01 12.77
C PHE A 53 -16.60 0.20 11.51
N ILE A 54 -16.74 1.36 10.88
CA ILE A 54 -16.01 1.73 9.66
C ILE A 54 -14.56 2.09 10.02
N ASP A 55 -14.34 2.74 11.16
CA ASP A 55 -12.99 2.98 11.68
C ASP A 55 -12.19 1.69 11.90
N GLN A 56 -12.84 0.66 12.44
CA GLN A 56 -12.22 -0.64 12.64
C GLN A 56 -11.91 -1.35 11.31
N LEU A 57 -12.82 -1.26 10.33
CA LEU A 57 -12.59 -1.80 8.99
C LEU A 57 -11.42 -1.09 8.30
N PHE A 58 -11.33 0.23 8.46
CA PHE A 58 -10.22 1.05 7.96
C PHE A 58 -8.89 0.72 8.63
N TYR A 59 -8.89 0.41 9.93
CA TYR A 59 -7.69 -0.03 10.63
C TYR A 59 -7.14 -1.34 10.07
N PHE A 60 -8.01 -2.33 9.82
CA PHE A 60 -7.62 -3.59 9.18
C PHE A 60 -7.10 -3.36 7.75
N PHE A 61 -7.80 -2.53 6.98
CA PHE A 61 -7.43 -2.21 5.61
C PHE A 61 -6.07 -1.48 5.54
N ASN A 62 -5.84 -0.53 6.45
CA ASN A 62 -4.57 0.20 6.56
C ASN A 62 -3.42 -0.74 6.93
N THR A 63 -3.63 -1.64 7.89
CA THR A 63 -2.64 -2.66 8.27
C THR A 63 -2.31 -3.59 7.10
N TYR A 64 -3.31 -4.05 6.35
CA TYR A 64 -3.13 -4.85 5.14
C TYR A 64 -2.30 -4.11 4.09
N LEU A 65 -2.59 -2.83 3.84
CA LEU A 65 -1.86 -2.00 2.88
C LEU A 65 -0.42 -1.76 3.31
N LEU A 66 -0.17 -1.47 4.59
CA LEU A 66 1.16 -1.33 5.17
C LEU A 66 2.00 -2.59 4.96
N LEU A 67 1.45 -3.77 5.28
CA LEU A 67 2.13 -5.05 5.07
C LEU A 67 2.42 -5.30 3.58
N GLY A 68 1.45 -5.04 2.71
CA GLY A 68 1.65 -5.18 1.27
C GLY A 68 2.64 -4.17 0.70
N MET A 69 2.74 -2.99 1.29
CA MET A 69 3.72 -1.97 0.94
C MET A 69 5.14 -2.38 1.36
N PHE A 70 5.31 -2.95 2.55
CA PHE A 70 6.57 -3.58 2.96
C PHE A 70 6.98 -4.68 1.98
N TYR A 71 6.02 -5.51 1.55
CA TYR A 71 6.26 -6.53 0.54
C TYR A 71 6.73 -5.92 -0.79
N VAL A 72 6.04 -4.90 -1.32
CA VAL A 72 6.44 -4.20 -2.54
C VAL A 72 7.82 -3.59 -2.42
N TYR A 73 8.11 -2.91 -1.32
CA TYR A 73 9.41 -2.29 -1.11
C TYR A 73 10.53 -3.35 -1.08
N ALA A 74 10.34 -4.41 -0.30
CA ALA A 74 11.36 -5.43 -0.06
C ALA A 74 11.58 -6.38 -1.25
N TYR A 75 10.54 -6.68 -2.02
CA TYR A 75 10.59 -7.70 -3.07
C TYR A 75 10.46 -7.11 -4.49
N ASP A 76 9.56 -6.16 -4.73
CA ASP A 76 9.34 -5.59 -6.08
C ASP A 76 10.38 -4.49 -6.39
N TRP A 77 10.52 -3.51 -5.51
CA TRP A 77 11.39 -2.35 -5.74
C TRP A 77 12.87 -2.63 -5.44
N LYS A 78 13.17 -3.40 -4.38
CA LYS A 78 14.56 -3.78 -4.04
C LYS A 78 15.14 -4.78 -5.04
N SER A 79 14.33 -5.72 -5.56
CA SER A 79 14.80 -6.69 -6.58
C SER A 79 14.98 -6.05 -7.95
N SER A 80 14.31 -4.94 -8.25
CA SER A 80 14.47 -4.19 -9.52
C SER A 80 15.76 -3.36 -9.60
N LYS A 81 16.63 -3.40 -8.59
CA LYS A 81 17.98 -2.79 -8.62
C LYS A 81 19.06 -3.75 -9.14
N LYS A 82 18.70 -4.97 -9.57
CA LYS A 82 19.58 -5.90 -10.26
C LYS A 82 19.34 -5.85 -11.76
#